data_AF-A0AAN7C9N4-F1
#
_entry.id   AF-A0AAN7C9N4-F1
#
_cell.length_a   1.000
_cell.length_b   1.000
_cell.length_c   1.000
_cell.angle_alpha   90.00
_cell.angle_beta   90.00
_cell.angle_gamma   90.00
#
_symmetry.space_group_name_H-M   'P 1'
#
loop_
_entity.id
_entity.type
_entity.pdbx_description
1 polymer ?
#
loop_
_entity_poly.entity_id
_entity_poly.type
_entity_poly.pdbx_seq_one_letter_code
_entity_poly.pdbx_strand_id
1 'polypeptide(L)'
;MLAFLALRLPFWLILAAYASCPLIRLRAIFRIWGNPRRLRLADNSLSLSTSIRVTFALHRCGYALLLLAIRHPTAAFTTNILHGLHLTRRDFGPDKQGFLPPLTKRDLSLRVVISTQWIWDTHLLLSAAHALLAVLFVSVFQWDRPDEWPPLFSNITKACSLRRFWGVFWHRLHIGSFDAYLPMCAIISRALRALWMFTLSAILHAVSNWILTRRANIAQELRFFLSNYVVCLVETVVEGKSARGTVALQCPHASVGTRVLGYIWVASVVFCLVPAWQYPLVYGA
;
A
#
# COMPACT_ATOMS: atom_id res chain seq x y z
N MET A 1 -16.79 -3.67 -4.91
CA MET A 1 -16.32 -3.50 -6.31
C MET A 1 -15.05 -4.29 -6.64
N LEU A 2 -14.11 -4.49 -5.70
CA LEU A 2 -12.97 -5.43 -5.87
C LEU A 2 -13.39 -6.92 -5.99
N ALA A 3 -14.62 -7.24 -5.58
CA ALA A 3 -15.18 -8.60 -5.60
C ALA A 3 -15.65 -9.10 -6.99
N PHE A 4 -15.61 -8.29 -8.05
CA PHE A 4 -15.93 -8.76 -9.41
C PHE A 4 -14.68 -9.04 -10.25
N LEU A 5 -13.50 -8.66 -9.76
CA LEU A 5 -12.24 -8.65 -10.49
C LEU A 5 -11.31 -9.80 -10.05
N ALA A 6 -11.83 -11.00 -9.79
CA ALA A 6 -11.00 -12.14 -9.37
C ALA A 6 -11.46 -13.47 -10.00
N LEU A 7 -11.51 -13.58 -11.33
CA LEU A 7 -11.87 -14.84 -12.00
C LEU A 7 -10.85 -15.26 -13.06
N ARG A 8 -10.03 -16.25 -12.69
CA ARG A 8 -9.50 -17.29 -13.61
C ARG A 8 -9.79 -18.72 -13.12
N LEU A 9 -10.46 -18.89 -11.99
CA LEU A 9 -11.05 -20.17 -11.58
C LEU A 9 -12.56 -20.05 -11.77
N PRO A 10 -13.21 -20.92 -12.55
CA PRO A 10 -14.66 -20.88 -12.65
C PRO A 10 -15.22 -21.18 -11.26
N PHE A 11 -15.83 -20.16 -10.66
CA PHE A 11 -16.56 -20.18 -9.40
C PHE A 11 -17.43 -21.45 -9.23
N TRP A 12 -17.94 -21.97 -10.34
CA TRP A 12 -18.74 -23.19 -10.45
C TRP A 12 -18.02 -24.49 -10.05
N LEU A 13 -16.72 -24.64 -10.32
CA LEU A 13 -15.98 -25.87 -9.94
C LEU A 13 -15.78 -25.98 -8.42
N ILE A 14 -15.67 -24.86 -7.72
CA ILE A 14 -15.56 -24.82 -6.26
C ILE A 14 -16.92 -25.12 -5.61
N LEU A 15 -18.02 -24.62 -6.18
CA LEU A 15 -19.37 -24.92 -5.70
C LEU A 15 -19.75 -26.39 -5.88
N ALA A 16 -19.30 -27.02 -6.97
CA ALA A 16 -19.59 -28.43 -7.27
C ALA A 16 -18.80 -29.42 -6.38
N ALA A 17 -17.57 -29.09 -5.97
CA ALA A 17 -16.71 -29.98 -5.18
C ALA A 17 -17.08 -30.06 -3.68
N TYR A 18 -17.75 -29.05 -3.12
CA TYR A 18 -18.12 -28.97 -1.69
C TYR A 18 -19.64 -29.12 -1.48
N ALA A 19 -20.23 -30.17 -2.06
CA ALA A 19 -21.67 -30.37 -2.17
C ALA A 19 -22.41 -30.61 -0.83
N SER A 20 -21.74 -31.00 0.26
CA SER A 20 -22.41 -31.60 1.42
C SER A 20 -22.49 -30.74 2.71
N CYS A 21 -21.80 -29.60 2.83
CA CYS A 21 -21.92 -28.73 4.02
C CYS A 21 -21.80 -27.22 3.70
N PRO A 22 -22.83 -26.39 4.00
CA PRO A 22 -22.82 -24.96 3.73
C PRO A 22 -21.66 -24.19 4.40
N LEU A 23 -21.29 -24.55 5.65
CA LEU A 23 -20.21 -23.89 6.37
C LEU A 23 -18.83 -24.18 5.76
N ILE A 24 -18.60 -25.41 5.30
CA ILE A 24 -17.34 -25.77 4.62
C ILE A 24 -17.22 -25.01 3.30
N ARG A 25 -18.31 -24.91 2.54
CA ARG A 25 -18.37 -24.14 1.31
C ARG A 25 -18.11 -22.65 1.56
N LEU A 26 -18.77 -22.07 2.57
CA LEU A 26 -18.59 -20.67 2.94
C LEU A 26 -17.14 -20.38 3.32
N ARG A 27 -16.54 -21.25 4.15
CA ARG A 27 -15.12 -21.17 4.51
C ARG A 27 -14.20 -21.23 3.29
N ALA A 28 -14.42 -22.18 2.37
CA ALA A 28 -13.61 -22.32 1.17
C ALA A 28 -13.69 -21.07 0.29
N ILE A 29 -14.89 -20.52 0.11
CA ILE A 29 -15.12 -19.25 -0.60
C ILE A 29 -14.32 -18.13 0.10
N PHE A 30 -14.51 -17.92 1.40
CA PHE A 30 -13.81 -16.85 2.10
C PHE A 30 -12.28 -17.00 2.05
N ARG A 31 -11.73 -18.21 2.14
CA ARG A 31 -10.28 -18.42 2.06
C ARG A 31 -9.70 -18.12 0.68
N ILE A 32 -10.46 -18.40 -0.38
CA ILE A 32 -10.03 -18.07 -1.75
C ILE A 32 -10.18 -16.58 -2.00
N TRP A 33 -11.34 -16.00 -1.68
CA TRP A 33 -11.64 -14.60 -1.92
C TRP A 33 -10.89 -13.63 -0.99
N GLY A 34 -10.62 -14.05 0.24
CA GLY A 34 -9.87 -13.30 1.25
C GLY A 34 -8.35 -13.36 1.10
N ASN A 35 -7.83 -14.03 0.06
CA ASN A 35 -6.39 -14.17 -0.19
C ASN A 35 -5.94 -13.43 -1.47
N PRO A 36 -6.04 -12.09 -1.53
CA PRO A 36 -5.66 -11.31 -2.71
C PRO A 36 -4.14 -11.38 -3.00
N ARG A 37 -3.34 -11.74 -1.99
CA ARG A 37 -1.89 -11.97 -2.12
C ARG A 37 -1.54 -13.34 -2.72
N ARG A 38 -2.52 -14.24 -2.90
CA ARG A 38 -2.33 -15.62 -3.36
C ARG A 38 -1.26 -16.37 -2.55
N LEU A 39 -1.26 -16.16 -1.23
CA LEU A 39 -0.37 -16.89 -0.32
C LEU A 39 -0.71 -18.37 -0.33
N ARG A 40 0.29 -19.21 -0.06
CA ARG A 40 0.07 -20.64 0.12
C ARG A 40 -0.85 -20.84 1.33
N LEU A 41 -1.98 -21.49 1.09
CA LEU A 41 -2.92 -21.85 2.15
C LEU A 41 -2.45 -23.15 2.79
N ALA A 42 -2.51 -23.20 4.12
CA ALA A 42 -2.15 -24.38 4.87
C ALA A 42 -3.27 -25.43 4.82
N ASP A 43 -2.86 -26.70 4.76
CA ASP A 43 -3.78 -27.83 4.81
C ASP A 43 -4.31 -28.00 6.25
N ASN A 44 -5.62 -28.16 6.40
CA ASN A 44 -6.30 -28.09 7.70
C ASN A 44 -6.43 -29.46 8.38
N SER A 45 -5.63 -30.44 7.98
CA SER A 45 -5.66 -31.79 8.57
C SER A 45 -5.34 -31.80 10.07
N LEU A 46 -4.65 -30.77 10.58
CA LEU A 46 -4.29 -30.62 12.00
C LEU A 46 -4.95 -29.38 12.61
N SER A 47 -5.83 -29.61 13.60
CA SER A 47 -6.42 -28.54 14.40
C SER A 47 -5.36 -27.88 15.28
N LEU A 48 -5.35 -26.54 15.32
CA LEU A 48 -4.50 -25.78 16.24
C LEU A 48 -5.12 -25.79 17.64
N SER A 49 -4.26 -25.87 18.66
CA SER A 49 -4.70 -25.78 20.05
C SER A 49 -5.31 -24.41 20.37
N THR A 50 -6.27 -24.38 21.29
CA THR A 50 -6.91 -23.15 21.76
C THR A 50 -5.89 -22.16 22.33
N SER A 51 -4.87 -22.66 23.03
CA SER A 51 -3.79 -21.84 23.60
C SER A 51 -3.06 -21.04 22.50
N ILE A 52 -2.68 -21.67 21.39
CA ILE A 52 -2.02 -20.98 20.26
C ILE A 52 -2.91 -19.86 19.71
N ARG A 53 -4.22 -20.10 19.55
CA ARG A 53 -5.17 -19.11 19.01
C ARG A 53 -5.39 -17.95 19.96
N VAL A 54 -5.44 -18.19 21.27
CA VAL A 54 -5.58 -17.15 22.30
C VAL A 54 -4.31 -16.30 22.38
N THR A 55 -3.14 -16.93 22.43
CA THR A 55 -1.86 -16.21 22.43
C THR A 55 -1.69 -15.37 21.17
N PHE A 56 -2.04 -15.92 20.00
CA PHE A 56 -2.06 -15.16 18.75
C PHE A 56 -3.03 -13.97 18.82
N ALA A 57 -4.25 -14.18 19.33
CA ALA A 57 -5.24 -13.11 19.48
C ALA A 57 -4.72 -11.98 20.36
N LEU A 58 -4.21 -12.30 21.55
CA LEU A 58 -3.67 -11.32 22.49
C LEU A 58 -2.53 -10.51 21.87
N HIS A 59 -1.58 -11.17 21.21
CA HIS A 59 -0.46 -10.50 20.55
C HIS A 59 -0.94 -9.56 19.43
N ARG A 60 -1.90 -10.00 18.61
CA ARG A 60 -2.42 -9.19 17.48
C ARG A 60 -3.31 -8.04 17.95
N CYS A 61 -4.12 -8.23 18.99
CA CYS A 61 -4.88 -7.17 19.64
C CYS A 61 -3.93 -6.12 20.26
N GLY A 62 -2.92 -6.55 21.02
CA GLY A 62 -1.91 -5.66 21.59
C GLY A 62 -1.18 -4.85 20.51
N TYR A 63 -0.79 -5.49 19.41
CA TYR A 63 -0.19 -4.81 18.26
C TYR A 63 -1.14 -3.80 17.60
N ALA A 64 -2.41 -4.16 17.38
CA ALA A 64 -3.40 -3.24 16.81
C ALA A 64 -3.64 -2.02 17.72
N LEU A 65 -3.77 -2.25 19.03
CA LEU A 65 -3.93 -1.18 20.01
C LEU A 65 -2.71 -0.26 20.03
N LEU A 66 -1.49 -0.81 19.97
CA LEU A 66 -0.27 -0.01 19.88
C LEU A 66 -0.27 0.88 18.62
N LEU A 67 -0.63 0.33 17.46
CA LEU A 67 -0.69 1.09 16.21
C LEU A 67 -1.73 2.22 16.27
N LEU A 68 -2.91 1.94 16.85
CA LEU A 68 -3.96 2.95 17.03
C LEU A 68 -3.55 4.03 18.05
N ALA A 69 -2.87 3.62 19.12
CA ALA A 69 -2.32 4.52 20.13
C ALA A 69 -1.20 5.42 19.57
N ILE A 70 -0.43 4.96 18.59
CA ILE A 70 0.55 5.79 17.85
C ILE A 70 -0.14 6.69 16.83
N ARG A 71 -1.19 6.20 16.17
CA ARG A 71 -1.96 6.96 15.17
C ARG A 71 -2.66 8.17 15.76
N HIS A 72 -3.27 8.03 16.94
CA HIS A 72 -4.02 9.11 17.58
C HIS A 72 -3.19 10.40 17.79
N PRO A 73 -2.03 10.38 18.46
CA PRO A 73 -1.20 11.57 18.66
C PRO A 73 -0.57 12.07 17.36
N THR A 74 -0.23 11.19 16.41
CA THR A 74 0.32 11.63 15.11
C THR A 74 -0.73 12.38 14.28
N ALA A 75 -1.98 11.92 14.30
CA ALA A 75 -3.10 12.64 13.71
C ALA A 75 -3.34 13.99 14.42
N ALA A 76 -3.38 14.00 15.75
CA ALA A 76 -3.57 15.24 16.53
C ALA A 76 -2.43 16.26 16.29
N PHE A 77 -1.18 15.81 16.29
CA PHE A 77 -0.02 16.64 15.99
C PHE A 77 -0.11 17.25 14.59
N THR A 78 -0.50 16.46 13.61
CA THR A 78 -0.70 16.95 12.24
C THR A 78 -1.80 18.01 12.20
N THR A 79 -2.96 17.73 12.80
CA THR A 79 -4.08 18.69 12.88
C THR A 79 -3.66 19.98 13.55
N ASN A 80 -2.89 19.92 14.64
CA ASN A 80 -2.41 21.11 15.34
C ASN A 80 -1.44 21.94 14.49
N ILE A 81 -0.52 21.32 13.75
CA ILE A 81 0.34 22.03 12.80
C ILE A 81 -0.51 22.70 11.72
N LEU A 82 -1.42 21.97 11.10
CA LEU A 82 -2.28 22.48 10.04
C LEU A 82 -3.16 23.64 10.54
N HIS A 83 -3.67 23.55 11.78
CA HIS A 83 -4.44 24.62 12.41
C HIS A 83 -3.59 25.87 12.67
N GLY A 84 -2.37 25.70 13.20
CA GLY A 84 -1.43 26.81 13.42
C GLY A 84 -0.95 27.50 12.15
N LEU A 85 -1.05 26.83 10.99
CA LEU A 85 -0.76 27.43 9.69
C LEU A 85 -1.90 28.32 9.17
N HIS A 86 -3.08 28.39 9.82
CA HIS A 86 -4.23 29.17 9.36
C HIS A 86 -4.53 28.93 7.87
N LEU A 87 -4.65 27.66 7.50
CA LEU A 87 -4.79 27.24 6.11
C LEU A 87 -6.11 27.73 5.51
N THR A 88 -6.04 28.13 4.26
CA THR A 88 -7.16 28.52 3.42
C THR A 88 -7.22 27.60 2.21
N ARG A 89 -8.34 27.62 1.48
CA ARG A 89 -8.47 26.87 0.22
C ARG A 89 -7.37 27.24 -0.78
N ARG A 90 -6.89 28.48 -0.79
CA ARG A 90 -5.84 28.96 -1.71
C ARG A 90 -4.49 28.27 -1.49
N ASP A 91 -4.19 27.81 -0.28
CA ASP A 91 -2.94 27.07 0.02
C ASP A 91 -2.87 25.72 -0.72
N PHE A 92 -4.00 25.24 -1.24
CA PHE A 92 -4.11 24.02 -2.06
C PHE A 92 -4.30 24.32 -3.56
N GLY A 93 -4.14 25.58 -3.97
CA GLY A 93 -4.40 26.06 -5.32
C GLY A 93 -3.52 25.42 -6.41
N PRO A 94 -3.92 25.49 -7.70
CA PRO A 94 -3.16 24.90 -8.81
C PRO A 94 -1.70 25.37 -8.91
N ASP A 95 -1.41 26.61 -8.50
CA ASP A 95 -0.07 27.19 -8.45
C ASP A 95 0.85 26.50 -7.41
N LYS A 96 0.27 25.83 -6.41
CA LYS A 96 0.97 25.09 -5.35
C LYS A 96 1.14 23.60 -5.66
N GLN A 97 0.56 23.11 -6.76
CA GLN A 97 0.55 21.70 -7.17
C GLN A 97 1.69 21.33 -8.13
N GLY A 98 2.65 22.24 -8.32
CA GLY A 98 3.85 21.99 -9.11
C GLY A 98 4.73 20.90 -8.49
N PHE A 99 5.61 20.31 -9.32
CA PHE A 99 6.66 19.42 -8.83
C PHE A 99 7.67 20.20 -7.97
N LEU A 100 8.03 21.39 -8.42
CA LEU A 100 8.88 22.33 -7.68
C LEU A 100 8.04 23.05 -6.62
N PRO A 101 8.47 23.05 -5.35
CA PRO A 101 7.74 23.73 -4.29
C PRO A 101 7.92 25.24 -4.41
N PRO A 102 6.90 26.04 -4.04
CA PRO A 102 7.14 27.41 -3.61
C PRO A 102 8.09 27.43 -2.42
N LEU A 103 8.99 28.41 -2.36
CA LEU A 103 10.04 28.48 -1.34
C LEU A 103 9.58 29.17 -0.04
N THR A 104 8.29 29.41 0.15
CA THR A 104 7.79 30.00 1.39
C THR A 104 7.82 28.97 2.52
N LYS A 105 8.22 29.38 3.73
CA LYS A 105 8.24 28.48 4.91
C LYS A 105 6.88 27.81 5.14
N ARG A 106 5.79 28.55 4.94
CA ARG A 106 4.41 28.07 5.05
C ARG A 106 4.10 26.96 4.05
N ASP A 107 4.36 27.19 2.76
CA ASP A 107 4.10 26.21 1.69
C ASP A 107 4.95 24.94 1.90
N LEU A 108 6.22 25.12 2.24
CA LEU A 108 7.13 24.01 2.53
C LEU A 108 6.64 23.19 3.73
N SER A 109 6.16 23.84 4.79
CA SER A 109 5.66 23.16 5.99
C SER A 109 4.41 22.34 5.68
N LEU A 110 3.43 22.93 4.99
CA LEU A 110 2.23 22.22 4.54
C LEU A 110 2.60 21.00 3.68
N ARG A 111 3.53 21.19 2.75
CA ARG A 111 3.98 20.16 1.82
C ARG A 111 4.65 19.00 2.54
N VAL A 112 5.54 19.27 3.51
CA VAL A 112 6.17 18.24 4.35
C VAL A 112 5.12 17.45 5.11
N VAL A 113 4.18 18.14 5.78
CA VAL A 113 3.14 17.50 6.58
C VAL A 113 2.27 16.59 5.72
N ILE A 114 1.71 17.10 4.62
CA ILE A 114 0.83 16.31 3.74
C ILE A 114 1.60 15.15 3.09
N SER A 115 2.85 15.36 2.69
CA SER A 115 3.68 14.33 2.04
C SER A 115 4.15 13.21 2.96
N THR A 116 4.15 13.44 4.28
CA THR A 116 4.55 12.43 5.27
C THR A 116 3.35 11.77 5.92
N GLN A 117 2.29 12.52 6.20
CA GLN A 117 1.11 12.04 6.90
C GLN A 117 0.45 10.87 6.17
N TRP A 118 0.25 10.95 4.85
CA TRP A 118 -0.45 9.89 4.10
C TRP A 118 0.23 8.52 4.20
N ILE A 119 1.57 8.48 4.27
CA ILE A 119 2.37 7.25 4.42
C ILE A 119 2.05 6.61 5.77
N TRP A 120 2.22 7.38 6.84
CA TRP A 120 2.06 6.89 8.21
C TRP A 120 0.62 6.54 8.53
N ASP A 121 -0.31 7.39 8.10
CA ASP A 121 -1.74 7.19 8.29
C ASP A 121 -2.17 5.86 7.64
N THR A 122 -1.82 5.66 6.37
CA THR A 122 -2.12 4.42 5.64
C THR A 122 -1.45 3.20 6.27
N HIS A 123 -0.17 3.31 6.65
CA HIS A 123 0.58 2.21 7.25
C HIS A 123 -0.04 1.75 8.57
N LEU A 124 -0.32 2.70 9.48
CA LEU A 124 -0.86 2.42 10.81
C LEU A 124 -2.28 1.84 10.70
N LEU A 125 -3.15 2.44 9.87
CA LEU A 125 -4.54 1.99 9.74
C LEU A 125 -4.64 0.61 9.13
N LEU A 126 -3.98 0.38 7.99
CA LEU A 126 -4.04 -0.91 7.31
C LEU A 126 -3.40 -2.01 8.14
N SER A 127 -2.31 -1.71 8.87
CA SER A 127 -1.67 -2.71 9.74
C SER A 127 -2.55 -3.06 10.94
N ALA A 128 -3.23 -2.07 11.55
CA ALA A 128 -4.17 -2.31 12.64
C ALA A 128 -5.39 -3.12 12.15
N ALA A 129 -6.00 -2.71 11.05
CA ALA A 129 -7.12 -3.43 10.44
C ALA A 129 -6.73 -4.88 10.07
N HIS A 130 -5.55 -5.08 9.49
CA HIS A 130 -5.02 -6.42 9.19
C HIS A 130 -4.80 -7.27 10.43
N ALA A 131 -4.35 -6.68 11.53
CA ALA A 131 -4.18 -7.39 12.79
C ALA A 131 -5.55 -7.82 13.37
N LEU A 132 -6.55 -6.94 13.35
CA LEU A 132 -7.91 -7.24 13.81
C LEU A 132 -8.60 -8.30 12.94
N LEU A 133 -8.48 -8.21 11.62
CA LEU A 133 -8.98 -9.24 10.71
C LEU A 133 -8.28 -10.58 10.96
N ALA A 134 -6.98 -10.59 11.23
CA ALA A 134 -6.27 -11.82 11.57
C ALA A 134 -6.85 -12.48 12.83
N VAL A 135 -7.19 -11.70 13.87
CA VAL A 135 -7.85 -12.22 15.08
C VAL A 135 -9.20 -12.84 14.73
N LEU A 136 -10.00 -12.16 13.90
CA LEU A 136 -11.31 -12.64 13.50
C LEU A 136 -11.21 -14.00 12.76
N PHE A 137 -10.34 -14.09 11.75
CA PHE A 137 -10.26 -15.31 10.92
C PHE A 137 -9.47 -16.46 11.56
N VAL A 138 -8.45 -16.17 12.38
CA VAL A 138 -7.63 -17.19 13.03
C VAL A 138 -8.22 -17.62 14.38
N SER A 139 -8.73 -16.70 15.20
CA SER A 139 -9.10 -17.03 16.58
C SER A 139 -10.61 -17.16 16.78
N VAL A 140 -11.43 -16.32 16.13
CA VAL A 140 -12.89 -16.36 16.29
C VAL A 140 -13.50 -17.41 15.36
N PHE A 141 -13.32 -17.26 14.05
CA PHE A 141 -13.87 -18.20 13.06
C PHE A 141 -13.06 -19.49 12.94
N GLN A 142 -11.78 -19.45 13.34
CA GLN A 142 -10.86 -20.58 13.21
C GLN A 142 -10.72 -21.08 11.76
N TRP A 143 -10.98 -20.20 10.79
CA TRP A 143 -10.92 -20.52 9.38
C TRP A 143 -9.49 -20.61 8.90
N ASP A 144 -8.58 -19.81 9.48
CA ASP A 144 -7.18 -19.68 9.06
C ASP A 144 -6.20 -20.05 10.19
N ARG A 145 -4.93 -20.14 9.81
CA ARG A 145 -3.79 -20.31 10.70
C ARG A 145 -2.98 -19.02 10.86
N PRO A 146 -2.26 -18.85 11.98
CA PRO A 146 -1.40 -17.68 12.21
C PRO A 146 -0.41 -17.37 11.08
N ASP A 147 0.20 -18.40 10.48
CA ASP A 147 1.21 -18.29 9.43
C ASP A 147 0.64 -17.80 8.09
N GLU A 148 -0.67 -17.92 7.89
CA GLU A 148 -1.38 -17.42 6.70
C GLU A 148 -1.61 -15.90 6.73
N TRP A 149 -1.32 -15.25 7.87
CA TRP A 149 -1.53 -13.81 8.11
C TRP A 149 -0.22 -13.01 8.27
N PRO A 150 0.76 -13.11 7.36
CA PRO A 150 2.01 -12.36 7.47
C PRO A 150 1.75 -10.84 7.40
N PRO A 151 2.66 -10.01 7.94
CA PRO A 151 2.56 -8.55 7.89
C PRO A 151 2.27 -8.03 6.46
N LEU A 152 1.51 -6.94 6.37
CA LEU A 152 1.19 -6.32 5.07
C LEU A 152 2.39 -5.58 4.48
N PHE A 153 3.10 -4.86 5.33
CA PHE A 153 4.27 -4.08 4.97
C PHE A 153 5.53 -4.85 5.34
N SER A 154 6.58 -4.68 4.54
CA SER A 154 7.90 -5.20 4.91
C SER A 154 8.61 -4.23 5.87
N ASN A 155 9.86 -4.53 6.18
CA ASN A 155 10.68 -3.67 7.03
C ASN A 155 11.03 -2.37 6.28
N ILE A 156 10.70 -1.22 6.86
CA ILE A 156 10.97 0.12 6.31
C ILE A 156 12.45 0.37 6.03
N THR A 157 13.34 -0.33 6.73
CA THR A 157 14.80 -0.26 6.53
C THR A 157 15.25 -0.69 5.13
N LYS A 158 14.36 -1.32 4.35
CA LYS A 158 14.58 -1.74 2.97
C LYS A 158 14.12 -0.70 1.94
N ALA A 159 13.52 0.42 2.34
CA ALA A 159 12.93 1.42 1.45
C ALA A 159 13.92 2.53 1.01
N CYS A 160 15.17 2.17 0.69
CA CYS A 160 16.21 3.13 0.31
C CYS A 160 16.20 3.55 -1.18
N SER A 161 15.13 3.22 -1.91
CA SER A 161 14.87 3.70 -3.28
C SER A 161 13.37 3.65 -3.53
N LEU A 162 12.86 4.38 -4.53
CA LEU A 162 11.43 4.41 -4.80
C LEU A 162 10.92 3.04 -5.28
N ARG A 163 11.73 2.33 -6.08
CA ARG A 163 11.45 0.96 -6.51
C ARG A 163 11.31 0.00 -5.33
N ARG A 164 12.15 0.15 -4.29
CA ARG A 164 12.08 -0.70 -3.10
C ARG A 164 10.99 -0.24 -2.13
N PHE A 165 10.72 1.07 -2.07
CA PHE A 165 9.60 1.62 -1.33
C PHE A 165 8.30 0.96 -1.81
N TRP A 166 7.98 1.02 -3.11
CA TRP A 166 6.75 0.43 -3.66
C TRP A 166 6.80 -1.09 -3.83
N GLY A 167 7.94 -1.65 -4.24
CA GLY A 167 8.05 -3.07 -4.60
C GLY A 167 8.35 -4.01 -3.43
N VAL A 168 8.90 -3.50 -2.33
CA VAL A 168 9.34 -4.31 -1.17
C VAL A 168 8.65 -3.88 0.11
N PHE A 169 8.74 -2.59 0.46
CA PHE A 169 8.20 -2.08 1.73
C PHE A 169 6.68 -1.96 1.71
N TRP A 170 6.13 -1.30 0.70
CA TRP A 170 4.71 -1.00 0.57
C TRP A 170 3.87 -2.28 0.44
N HIS A 171 2.61 -2.21 0.88
CA HIS A 171 1.74 -3.39 0.90
C HIS A 171 1.52 -3.96 -0.52
N ARG A 172 1.66 -5.27 -0.65
CA ARG A 172 1.57 -6.00 -1.94
C ARG A 172 0.21 -6.66 -2.18
N LEU A 173 -0.84 -6.18 -1.50
CA LEU A 173 -2.19 -6.73 -1.55
C LEU A 173 -2.77 -6.80 -2.97
N HIS A 174 -2.44 -5.83 -3.82
CA HIS A 174 -3.04 -5.68 -5.14
C HIS A 174 -2.37 -6.53 -6.23
N ILE A 175 -1.11 -6.96 -6.02
CA ILE A 175 -0.29 -7.56 -7.09
C ILE A 175 -0.91 -8.84 -7.65
N GLY A 176 -1.37 -9.74 -6.77
CA GLY A 176 -1.97 -11.01 -7.19
C GLY A 176 -3.28 -10.82 -7.97
N SER A 177 -4.05 -9.78 -7.65
CA SER A 177 -5.25 -9.42 -8.39
C SER A 177 -4.89 -8.79 -9.74
N PHE A 178 -3.93 -7.87 -9.77
CA PHE A 178 -3.53 -7.16 -10.99
C PHE A 178 -2.84 -8.07 -12.02
N ASP A 179 -2.01 -9.01 -11.54
CA ASP A 179 -1.35 -10.02 -12.38
C ASP A 179 -2.36 -10.90 -13.12
N ALA A 180 -3.56 -11.10 -12.57
CA ALA A 180 -4.62 -11.90 -13.22
C ALA A 180 -5.08 -11.31 -14.57
N TYR A 181 -4.93 -9.99 -14.71
CA TYR A 181 -5.40 -9.19 -15.85
C TYR A 181 -4.24 -8.61 -16.66
N LEU A 182 -3.01 -9.10 -16.44
CA LEU A 182 -1.85 -8.62 -17.15
C LEU A 182 -2.01 -8.92 -18.66
N PRO A 183 -1.95 -7.90 -19.54
CA PRO A 183 -2.01 -8.15 -20.98
C PRO A 183 -0.77 -8.92 -21.41
N MET A 184 -0.90 -9.76 -22.46
CA MET A 184 0.18 -10.64 -22.93
C MET A 184 1.50 -9.88 -23.22
N CYS A 185 1.41 -8.65 -23.74
CA CYS A 185 2.58 -7.80 -23.98
C CYS A 185 3.34 -7.40 -22.70
N ALA A 186 2.63 -7.24 -21.57
CA ALA A 186 3.23 -6.88 -20.30
C ALA A 186 3.87 -8.07 -19.54
N ILE A 187 3.63 -9.30 -20.00
CA ILE A 187 4.31 -10.51 -19.49
C ILE A 187 5.80 -10.49 -19.87
N ILE A 188 6.12 -9.91 -21.03
CA ILE A 188 7.45 -9.99 -21.65
C ILE A 188 8.43 -9.01 -21.01
N SER A 189 7.95 -7.85 -20.54
CA SER A 189 8.80 -6.78 -19.98
C SER A 189 8.43 -6.45 -18.54
N ARG A 190 9.42 -6.52 -17.64
CA ARG A 190 9.28 -6.07 -16.25
C ARG A 190 8.86 -4.60 -16.15
N ALA A 191 9.28 -3.76 -17.10
CA ALA A 191 8.87 -2.36 -17.17
C ALA A 191 7.39 -2.23 -17.54
N LEU A 192 6.91 -2.97 -18.54
CA LEU A 192 5.50 -2.97 -18.91
C LEU A 192 4.60 -3.53 -17.80
N ARG A 193 5.05 -4.59 -17.11
CA ARG A 193 4.35 -5.08 -15.91
C ARG A 193 4.27 -4.02 -14.83
N ALA A 194 5.36 -3.31 -14.54
CA ALA A 194 5.35 -2.23 -13.56
C ALA A 194 4.41 -1.08 -13.98
N LEU A 195 4.45 -0.66 -15.25
CA LEU A 195 3.53 0.33 -15.80
C LEU A 195 2.07 -0.08 -15.55
N TRP A 196 1.73 -1.33 -15.86
CA TRP A 196 0.40 -1.88 -15.60
C TRP A 196 -0.01 -1.80 -14.13
N MET A 197 0.90 -2.16 -13.21
CA MET A 197 0.62 -2.09 -11.76
C MET A 197 0.32 -0.66 -11.30
N PHE A 198 1.11 0.31 -11.75
CA PHE A 198 0.91 1.73 -11.42
C PHE A 198 -0.38 2.28 -12.04
N THR A 199 -0.69 1.94 -13.29
CA THR A 199 -1.92 2.37 -13.97
C THR A 199 -3.18 1.82 -13.29
N LEU A 200 -3.23 0.51 -12.99
CA LEU A 200 -4.37 -0.08 -12.29
C LEU A 200 -4.53 0.50 -10.88
N SER A 201 -3.42 0.79 -10.19
CA SER A 201 -3.45 1.46 -8.90
C SER A 201 -4.11 2.85 -9.03
N ALA A 202 -3.73 3.65 -10.02
CA ALA A 202 -4.34 4.96 -10.27
C ALA A 202 -5.85 4.88 -10.51
N ILE A 203 -6.28 3.94 -11.36
CA ILE A 203 -7.69 3.75 -11.68
C ILE A 203 -8.49 3.38 -10.42
N LEU A 204 -7.98 2.48 -9.60
CA LEU A 204 -8.69 2.06 -8.37
C LEU A 204 -8.74 3.15 -7.30
N HIS A 205 -7.71 3.98 -7.20
CA HIS A 205 -7.74 5.16 -6.32
C HIS A 205 -8.74 6.19 -6.84
N ALA A 206 -8.79 6.44 -8.15
CA ALA A 206 -9.77 7.34 -8.74
C ALA A 206 -11.22 6.86 -8.54
N VAL A 207 -11.46 5.56 -8.71
CA VAL A 207 -12.74 4.92 -8.38
C VAL A 207 -13.08 5.11 -6.90
N SER A 208 -12.11 4.91 -6.01
CA SER A 208 -12.32 5.08 -4.56
C SER A 208 -12.68 6.53 -4.23
N ASN A 209 -11.99 7.50 -4.82
CA ASN A 209 -12.32 8.91 -4.68
C ASN A 209 -13.72 9.23 -5.21
N TRP A 210 -14.11 8.66 -6.34
CA TRP A 210 -15.46 8.84 -6.88
C TRP A 210 -16.54 8.29 -5.94
N ILE A 211 -16.30 7.12 -5.33
CA ILE A 211 -17.23 6.53 -4.36
C ILE A 211 -17.33 7.39 -3.10
N LEU A 212 -16.21 7.87 -2.56
CA LEU A 212 -16.16 8.58 -1.28
C LEU A 212 -16.50 10.07 -1.39
N THR A 213 -16.10 10.72 -2.47
CA THR A 213 -16.13 12.19 -2.63
C THR A 213 -16.94 12.66 -3.83
N ARG A 214 -17.48 11.72 -4.63
CA ARG A 214 -18.15 11.99 -5.93
C ARG A 214 -17.25 12.65 -6.98
N ARG A 215 -15.94 12.70 -6.75
CA ARG A 215 -14.94 13.23 -7.69
C ARG A 215 -13.85 12.19 -7.91
N ALA A 216 -13.68 11.75 -9.15
CA ALA A 216 -12.70 10.71 -9.47
C ALA A 216 -11.25 11.22 -9.38
N ASN A 217 -11.00 12.47 -9.80
CA ASN A 217 -9.65 13.06 -9.89
C ASN A 217 -8.66 12.16 -10.65
N ILE A 218 -9.13 11.49 -11.71
CA ILE A 218 -8.35 10.48 -12.44
C ILE A 218 -7.05 11.03 -13.02
N ALA A 219 -7.03 12.29 -13.46
CA ALA A 219 -5.83 12.91 -13.99
C ALA A 219 -4.75 13.08 -12.92
N GLN A 220 -5.14 13.48 -11.70
CA GLN A 220 -4.26 13.63 -10.54
C GLN A 220 -3.71 12.27 -10.08
N GLU A 221 -4.58 11.26 -10.03
CA GLU A 221 -4.20 9.88 -9.71
C GLU A 221 -3.19 9.32 -10.73
N LEU A 222 -3.50 9.43 -12.03
CA LEU A 222 -2.59 9.00 -13.09
C LEU A 222 -1.26 9.76 -13.02
N ARG A 223 -1.28 11.08 -12.82
CA ARG A 223 -0.06 11.88 -12.67
C ARG A 223 0.80 11.37 -11.52
N PHE A 224 0.23 11.09 -10.36
CA PHE A 224 0.97 10.58 -9.20
C PHE A 224 1.59 9.21 -9.48
N PHE A 225 0.78 8.23 -9.84
CA PHE A 225 1.26 6.85 -10.00
C PHE A 225 2.19 6.70 -11.21
N LEU A 226 1.90 7.34 -12.34
CA LEU A 226 2.77 7.27 -13.51
C LEU A 226 4.10 8.03 -13.30
N SER A 227 4.11 9.12 -12.53
CA SER A 227 5.37 9.77 -12.15
C SER A 227 6.23 8.86 -11.28
N ASN A 228 5.62 8.16 -10.31
CA ASN A 228 6.31 7.16 -9.52
C ASN A 228 6.86 6.02 -10.39
N TYR A 229 6.10 5.55 -11.38
CA TYR A 229 6.58 4.57 -12.37
C TYR A 229 7.81 5.08 -13.12
N VAL A 230 7.76 6.30 -13.66
CA VAL A 230 8.88 6.89 -14.41
C VAL A 230 10.13 6.98 -13.54
N VAL A 231 10.01 7.43 -12.28
CA VAL A 231 11.14 7.46 -11.35
C VAL A 231 11.69 6.04 -11.09
N CYS A 232 10.83 5.06 -10.84
CA CYS A 232 11.26 3.65 -10.68
C CYS A 232 11.97 3.10 -11.93
N LEU A 233 11.51 3.49 -13.12
CA LEU A 233 12.11 3.10 -14.39
C LEU A 233 13.50 3.73 -14.56
N VAL A 234 13.64 5.02 -14.23
CA VAL A 234 14.93 5.72 -14.23
C VAL A 234 15.90 5.05 -13.25
N GLU A 235 15.47 4.76 -12.01
CA GLU A 235 16.28 4.01 -11.05
C GLU A 235 16.75 2.66 -11.63
N THR A 236 15.87 1.95 -12.33
CA THR A 236 16.20 0.65 -12.96
C THR A 236 17.24 0.79 -14.08
N VAL A 237 17.13 1.82 -14.92
CA VAL A 237 18.08 2.09 -16.02
C VAL A 237 19.44 2.52 -15.47
N VAL A 238 19.45 3.38 -14.44
CA VAL A 238 20.70 3.83 -13.78
C VAL A 238 21.41 2.66 -13.11
N GLU A 239 20.69 1.79 -12.40
CA GLU A 239 21.26 0.55 -11.84
C GLU A 239 21.81 -0.37 -12.93
N GLY A 240 21.09 -0.54 -14.04
CA GLY A 240 21.48 -1.44 -15.13
C GLY A 240 22.69 -0.98 -15.95
N LYS A 241 22.96 0.33 -16.03
CA LYS A 241 24.10 0.90 -16.77
C LYS A 241 25.40 0.96 -15.96
N SER A 242 25.35 0.74 -14.64
CA SER A 242 26.54 0.75 -13.79
C SER A 242 27.26 -0.61 -13.90
N ALA A 243 28.31 -0.68 -14.74
CA ALA A 243 29.05 -1.92 -15.08
C ALA A 243 29.78 -2.60 -13.90
N ARG A 244 29.83 -1.94 -12.74
CA ARG A 244 30.01 -2.51 -11.41
C ARG A 244 28.81 -2.00 -10.62
N GLY A 245 28.16 -2.78 -9.76
CA GLY A 245 26.99 -2.34 -8.98
C GLY A 245 27.26 -1.23 -7.95
N THR A 246 27.93 -0.15 -8.34
CA THR A 246 28.41 0.97 -7.53
C THR A 246 27.36 2.04 -7.31
N VAL A 247 26.19 1.97 -7.98
CA VAL A 247 24.99 2.71 -7.54
C VAL A 247 24.10 1.79 -6.68
N ALA A 248 24.63 1.40 -5.51
CA ALA A 248 24.09 1.83 -4.23
C ALA A 248 22.55 1.74 -3.96
N LEU A 249 21.80 0.90 -4.66
CA LEU A 249 20.33 0.80 -4.50
C LEU A 249 19.87 -0.61 -4.05
N GLN A 250 20.81 -1.53 -3.83
CA GLN A 250 20.55 -2.78 -3.12
C GLN A 250 20.78 -2.59 -1.61
N CYS A 251 19.73 -2.22 -0.88
CA CYS A 251 19.84 -1.87 0.55
C CYS A 251 20.54 -2.91 1.48
N PRO A 252 20.60 -4.24 1.23
CA PRO A 252 21.25 -5.16 2.17
C PRO A 252 22.77 -4.99 2.29
N HIS A 253 23.43 -4.53 1.23
CA HIS A 253 24.90 -4.42 1.16
C HIS A 253 25.40 -2.97 0.99
N ALA A 254 24.47 -2.01 1.04
CA ALA A 254 24.79 -0.59 0.92
C ALA A 254 25.38 -0.04 2.22
N SER A 255 26.36 0.87 2.10
CA SER A 255 26.89 1.63 3.24
C SER A 255 25.79 2.45 3.93
N VAL A 256 26.00 2.83 5.18
CA VAL A 256 25.04 3.68 5.93
C VAL A 256 24.78 5.00 5.18
N GLY A 257 25.84 5.65 4.69
CA GLY A 257 25.73 6.91 3.93
C GLY A 257 24.88 6.76 2.67
N THR A 258 25.10 5.68 1.91
CA THR A 258 24.27 5.33 0.75
C THR A 258 22.80 5.18 1.12
N ARG A 259 22.49 4.48 2.22
CA ARG A 259 21.10 4.28 2.65
C ARG A 259 20.43 5.58 3.05
N VAL A 260 21.16 6.47 3.74
CA VAL A 260 20.67 7.81 4.10
C VAL A 260 20.36 8.62 2.84
N LEU A 261 21.25 8.65 1.85
CA LEU A 261 21.00 9.30 0.57
C LEU A 261 19.78 8.72 -0.14
N GLY A 262 19.61 7.40 -0.10
CA GLY A 262 18.43 6.72 -0.64
C GLY A 262 17.11 7.14 0.04
N TYR A 263 17.10 7.27 1.37
CA TYR A 263 15.91 7.76 2.08
C TYR A 263 15.63 9.24 1.78
N ILE A 264 16.66 10.08 1.71
CA ILE A 264 16.53 11.48 1.30
C ILE A 264 15.92 11.54 -0.10
N TRP A 265 16.43 10.73 -1.03
CA TRP A 265 15.89 10.63 -2.39
C TRP A 265 14.39 10.25 -2.41
N VAL A 266 14.00 9.19 -1.70
CA VAL A 266 12.58 8.79 -1.60
C VAL A 266 11.73 9.90 -1.00
N ALA A 267 12.18 10.53 0.09
CA ALA A 267 11.49 11.63 0.72
C ALA A 267 11.33 12.83 -0.22
N SER A 268 12.38 13.20 -0.96
CA SER A 268 12.35 14.27 -1.96
C SER A 268 11.37 13.98 -3.09
N VAL A 269 11.34 12.75 -3.62
CA VAL A 269 10.39 12.38 -4.67
C VAL A 269 8.95 12.46 -4.15
N VAL A 270 8.65 11.85 -3.00
CA VAL A 270 7.31 11.91 -2.40
C VAL A 270 6.90 13.35 -2.13
N PHE A 271 7.80 14.15 -1.54
CA PHE A 271 7.60 15.57 -1.32
C PHE A 271 7.21 16.30 -2.62
N CYS A 272 7.88 16.00 -3.73
CA CYS A 272 7.61 16.56 -5.06
C CYS A 272 6.30 16.09 -5.71
N LEU A 273 5.89 14.84 -5.50
CA LEU A 273 4.76 14.25 -6.21
C LEU A 273 3.42 14.41 -5.48
N VAL A 274 3.40 14.37 -4.15
CA VAL A 274 2.17 14.27 -3.35
C VAL A 274 1.22 15.48 -3.48
N PRO A 275 1.67 16.74 -3.54
CA PRO A 275 0.75 17.87 -3.58
C PRO A 275 -0.15 17.90 -4.81
N ALA A 276 0.39 17.55 -5.98
CA ALA A 276 -0.40 17.42 -7.20
C ALA A 276 -1.50 16.36 -7.11
N TRP A 277 -1.36 15.42 -6.16
CA TRP A 277 -2.30 14.35 -5.89
C TRP A 277 -3.31 14.71 -4.81
N GLN A 278 -2.83 15.20 -3.66
CA GLN A 278 -3.65 15.44 -2.47
C GLN A 278 -4.31 16.83 -2.44
N TYR A 279 -3.65 17.87 -2.92
CA TYR A 279 -4.20 19.23 -2.83
C TYR A 279 -5.50 19.40 -3.62
N PRO A 280 -5.66 18.81 -4.82
CA PRO A 280 -6.94 18.86 -5.54
C PRO A 280 -8.13 18.28 -4.78
N LEU A 281 -7.92 17.32 -3.88
CA LEU A 281 -8.99 16.76 -3.05
C LEU A 281 -9.53 17.80 -2.07
N VAL A 282 -8.64 18.64 -1.53
CA VAL A 282 -8.99 19.71 -0.58
C VAL A 282 -9.43 20.98 -1.32
N TYR A 283 -8.73 21.36 -2.39
CA TYR A 283 -9.08 22.52 -3.20
C TYR A 283 -10.41 22.32 -3.93
N GLY A 284 -10.70 21.09 -4.35
CA GLY A 284 -11.96 20.75 -4.98
C GLY A 284 -13.13 20.77 -4.00
N ALA A 285 -12.93 20.32 -2.75
CA ALA A 285 -13.95 20.21 -1.69
C ALA A 285 -14.87 21.42 -1.64
#